data_AF-A0A9X3PM77-F1
#
_entry.id   AF-A0A9X3PM77-F1
#
_cell.length_a   1.000
_cell.length_b   1.000
_cell.length_c   1.000
_cell.angle_alpha   90.00
_cell.angle_beta   90.00
_cell.angle_gamma   90.00
#
_symmetry.space_group_name_H-M   'P 1'
#
loop_
_entity.id
_entity.type
_entity.pdbx_description
1 polymer ?
#
loop_
_entity_poly.entity_id
_entity_poly.type
_entity_poly.pdbx_seq_one_letter_code
_entity_poly.pdbx_strand_id
1 'polypeptide(L)'
;MDGSTDVDLAAQLRPVLALAEEQERLGEALDRMEDATGPAALEEREAVEERFASLDEEICRATAKALKAIGLWHGAAMIDAGLAVPHEVWAGLVEQYPPYPSAVPDLELRPRRSWRA
;
A
#
# COMPACT_ATOMS: atom_id res chain seq x y z
N MET A 1 -19.99 -4.36 -19.17
CA MET A 1 -19.42 -5.35 -18.23
C MET A 1 -20.55 -6.28 -17.86
N ASP A 2 -20.34 -7.59 -18.03
CA ASP A 2 -21.26 -8.59 -17.48
C ASP A 2 -20.90 -8.86 -16.02
N GLY A 3 -21.89 -9.24 -15.20
CA GLY A 3 -21.67 -9.48 -13.77
C GLY A 3 -20.71 -10.65 -13.47
N SER A 4 -20.35 -11.45 -14.48
CA SER A 4 -19.35 -12.51 -14.34
C SER A 4 -17.94 -11.93 -14.20
N THR A 5 -17.60 -10.91 -15.00
CA THR A 5 -16.28 -10.26 -14.97
C THR A 5 -16.03 -9.56 -13.63
N ASP A 6 -17.05 -8.93 -13.05
CA ASP A 6 -16.93 -8.22 -11.77
C ASP A 6 -16.73 -9.19 -10.59
N VAL A 7 -17.40 -10.35 -10.62
CA VAL A 7 -17.23 -11.41 -9.61
C VAL A 7 -15.83 -12.01 -9.67
N ASP A 8 -15.32 -12.26 -10.87
CA ASP A 8 -13.97 -12.79 -11.06
C ASP A 8 -12.91 -11.77 -10.60
N LEU A 9 -13.07 -10.49 -10.95
CA LEU A 9 -12.21 -9.40 -10.47
C LEU A 9 -12.19 -9.34 -8.93
N ALA A 10 -13.38 -9.37 -8.31
CA ALA A 10 -13.51 -9.35 -6.86
C ALA A 10 -12.87 -10.57 -6.20
N ALA A 11 -12.97 -11.76 -6.83
CA ALA A 11 -12.34 -12.97 -6.33
C ALA A 11 -10.81 -12.87 -6.35
N GLN A 12 -10.22 -12.27 -7.40
CA GLN A 12 -8.77 -12.08 -7.49
C GLN A 12 -8.24 -11.05 -6.48
N LEU A 13 -9.01 -10.00 -6.16
CA LEU A 13 -8.60 -8.94 -5.24
C LEU A 13 -8.92 -9.22 -3.77
N ARG A 14 -9.81 -10.17 -3.45
CA ARG A 14 -10.18 -10.50 -2.07
C ARG A 14 -8.99 -10.77 -1.14
N PRO A 15 -7.93 -11.52 -1.54
CA PRO A 15 -6.76 -11.72 -0.70
C PRO A 15 -6.02 -10.41 -0.39
N VAL A 16 -5.97 -9.49 -1.35
CA VAL A 16 -5.34 -8.16 -1.16
C VAL A 16 -6.13 -7.35 -0.14
N LEU A 17 -7.46 -7.35 -0.26
CA LEU A 17 -8.35 -6.66 0.69
C LEU A 17 -8.21 -7.21 2.11
N ALA A 18 -8.16 -8.52 2.28
CA ALA A 18 -8.01 -9.13 3.61
C ALA A 18 -6.68 -8.72 4.29
N LEU A 19 -5.59 -8.64 3.52
CA LEU A 19 -4.30 -8.17 4.05
C LEU A 19 -4.32 -6.68 4.38
N ALA A 20 -4.98 -5.85 3.56
CA ALA A 20 -5.14 -4.42 3.82
C ALA A 20 -5.99 -4.15 5.08
N GLU A 21 -7.07 -4.90 5.27
CA GLU A 21 -7.89 -4.86 6.49
C GLU A 21 -7.09 -5.30 7.73
N GLU A 22 -6.21 -6.31 7.57
CA GLU A 22 -5.29 -6.70 8.64
C GLU A 22 -4.32 -5.57 9.00
N GLN A 23 -3.75 -4.92 7.99
CA GLN A 23 -2.83 -3.81 8.16
C GLN A 23 -3.50 -2.63 8.89
N GLU A 24 -4.71 -2.24 8.47
CA GLU A 24 -5.50 -1.18 9.11
C GLU A 24 -5.72 -1.49 10.60
N ARG A 25 -6.18 -2.70 10.93
CA ARG A 25 -6.41 -3.15 12.30
C ARG A 25 -5.14 -3.13 13.17
N LEU A 26 -3.98 -3.48 12.59
CA LEU A 26 -2.70 -3.42 13.31
C LEU A 26 -2.24 -1.97 13.49
N GLY A 27 -2.46 -1.09 12.51
CA GLY A 27 -2.23 0.35 12.66
C GLY A 27 -3.03 0.95 13.81
N GLU A 28 -4.32 0.64 13.88
CA GLU A 28 -5.17 1.05 15.02
C GLU A 28 -4.72 0.47 16.37
N ALA A 29 -4.07 -0.70 16.36
CA ALA A 29 -3.49 -1.27 17.57
C ALA A 29 -2.22 -0.52 18.00
N LEU A 30 -1.36 -0.15 17.05
CA LEU A 30 -0.16 0.65 17.30
C LEU A 30 -0.51 2.04 17.84
N ASP A 31 -1.50 2.71 17.25
CA ASP A 31 -1.98 4.02 17.71
C ASP A 31 -2.46 3.96 19.18
N ARG A 32 -3.14 2.87 19.57
CA ARG A 32 -3.56 2.66 20.96
C ARG A 32 -2.41 2.37 21.92
N MET A 33 -1.26 1.93 21.42
CA MET A 33 -0.07 1.60 22.20
C MET A 33 1.03 2.67 22.12
N GLU A 34 0.78 3.80 21.47
CA GLU A 34 1.77 4.87 21.27
C GLU A 34 2.43 5.31 22.60
N ASP A 35 1.61 5.52 23.63
CA ASP A 35 2.04 5.96 24.97
C ASP A 35 2.37 4.81 25.95
N ALA A 36 2.39 3.56 25.46
CA ALA A 36 2.65 2.43 26.32
C ALA A 36 4.13 2.40 26.78
N THR A 37 4.33 2.36 28.10
CA THR A 37 5.68 2.36 28.73
C THR A 37 5.97 1.12 29.57
N GLY A 38 4.97 0.27 29.77
CA GLY A 38 5.13 -0.98 30.52
C GLY A 38 5.84 -2.06 29.67
N PRO A 39 6.72 -2.89 30.26
CA PRO A 39 7.51 -3.87 29.50
C PRO A 39 6.66 -4.84 28.67
N ALA A 40 5.55 -5.34 29.22
CA ALA A 40 4.65 -6.23 28.49
C ALA A 40 3.96 -5.55 27.29
N ALA A 41 3.64 -4.26 27.40
CA ALA A 41 3.01 -3.51 26.33
C ALA A 41 4.03 -3.12 25.23
N LEU A 42 5.30 -2.93 25.60
CA LEU A 42 6.38 -2.72 24.64
C LEU A 42 6.67 -4.00 23.83
N GLU A 43 6.69 -5.17 24.48
CA GLU A 43 6.81 -6.47 23.79
C GLU A 43 5.64 -6.71 22.82
N GLU A 44 4.41 -6.37 23.22
CA GLU A 44 3.25 -6.46 22.33
C GLU A 44 3.36 -5.48 21.15
N ARG A 45 3.80 -4.24 21.40
CA ARG A 45 4.01 -3.25 20.35
C ARG A 45 5.04 -3.71 19.33
N GLU A 46 6.18 -4.22 19.78
CA GLU A 46 7.23 -4.75 18.89
C GLU A 46 6.71 -5.89 18.00
N ALA A 47 5.94 -6.83 18.57
CA ALA A 47 5.34 -7.90 17.79
C ALA A 47 4.31 -7.41 16.75
N VAL A 48 3.52 -6.38 17.10
CA VAL A 48 2.57 -5.74 16.18
C VAL A 48 3.31 -4.97 15.09
N GLU A 49 4.38 -4.24 15.42
CA GLU A 49 5.24 -3.53 14.47
C GLU A 49 5.88 -4.51 13.47
N GLU A 50 6.41 -5.64 13.95
CA GLU A 50 6.99 -6.68 13.09
C GLU A 50 5.96 -7.26 12.12
N ARG A 51 4.75 -7.59 12.61
CA ARG A 51 3.67 -8.06 11.73
C ARG A 51 3.23 -6.98 10.74
N PHE A 52 3.08 -5.74 11.19
CA PHE A 52 2.68 -4.62 10.34
C PHE A 52 3.68 -4.41 9.20
N ALA A 53 4.98 -4.42 9.50
CA ALA A 53 6.04 -4.30 8.50
C ALA A 53 6.04 -5.46 7.50
N SER A 54 5.75 -6.69 7.95
CA SER A 54 5.67 -7.86 7.06
C SER A 54 4.50 -7.77 6.05
N LEU A 55 3.42 -7.06 6.41
CA LEU A 55 2.21 -6.98 5.58
C LEU A 55 2.43 -6.19 4.29
N ASP A 56 3.29 -5.16 4.28
CA ASP A 56 3.55 -4.37 3.08
C ASP A 56 4.06 -5.23 1.92
N GLU A 57 4.98 -6.14 2.21
CA GLU A 57 5.52 -7.07 1.22
C GLU A 57 4.46 -8.10 0.79
N GLU A 58 3.67 -8.64 1.74
CA GLU A 58 2.60 -9.59 1.46
C GLU A 58 1.51 -8.98 0.56
N ILE A 59 1.08 -7.75 0.86
CA ILE A 59 0.12 -6.97 0.07
C ILE A 59 0.67 -6.75 -1.34
N CYS A 60 1.93 -6.34 -1.48
CA CYS A 60 2.56 -6.17 -2.79
C CYS A 60 2.56 -7.48 -3.59
N ARG A 61 2.99 -8.59 -2.98
CA ARG A 61 3.01 -9.91 -3.65
C ARG A 61 1.61 -10.39 -4.05
N ALA A 62 0.63 -10.23 -3.16
CA ALA A 62 -0.76 -10.56 -3.43
C ALA A 62 -1.33 -9.70 -4.57
N THR A 63 -1.01 -8.40 -4.58
CA THR A 63 -1.44 -7.46 -5.62
C THR A 63 -0.83 -7.83 -6.97
N ALA A 64 0.47 -8.08 -7.04
CA ALA A 64 1.12 -8.53 -8.27
C ALA A 64 0.49 -9.82 -8.82
N LYS A 65 0.19 -10.78 -7.94
CA LYS A 65 -0.51 -12.02 -8.32
C LYS A 65 -1.92 -11.76 -8.85
N ALA A 66 -2.70 -10.91 -8.18
CA ALA A 66 -4.05 -10.56 -8.62
C ALA A 66 -4.04 -9.86 -9.98
N LEU A 67 -3.13 -8.89 -10.17
CA LEU A 67 -2.95 -8.17 -11.43
C LEU A 67 -2.59 -9.11 -12.59
N LYS A 68 -1.70 -10.09 -12.36
CA LYS A 68 -1.38 -11.15 -13.33
C LYS A 68 -2.64 -11.94 -13.71
N ALA A 69 -3.44 -12.34 -12.73
CA ALA A 69 -4.65 -13.14 -12.96
C ALA A 69 -5.73 -12.42 -13.78
N ILE A 70 -5.79 -11.08 -13.70
CA ILE A 70 -6.76 -10.25 -14.45
C ILE A 70 -6.17 -9.62 -15.72
N GLY A 71 -4.96 -10.01 -16.10
CA GLY A 71 -4.31 -9.57 -17.34
C GLY A 71 -3.60 -8.20 -17.28
N LEU A 72 -3.45 -7.60 -16.10
CA LEU A 72 -2.75 -6.33 -15.88
C LEU A 72 -1.25 -6.54 -15.62
N TRP A 73 -0.59 -7.20 -16.58
CA TRP A 73 0.81 -7.62 -16.48
C TRP A 73 1.81 -6.48 -16.25
N HIS A 74 1.56 -5.30 -16.84
CA HIS A 74 2.44 -4.14 -16.66
C HIS A 74 2.47 -3.67 -15.21
N GLY A 75 1.30 -3.56 -14.56
CA GLY A 75 1.22 -3.19 -13.14
C GLY A 75 1.89 -4.24 -12.25
N ALA A 76 1.68 -5.53 -12.54
CA ALA A 76 2.33 -6.60 -11.81
C ALA A 76 3.87 -6.56 -11.94
N ALA A 77 4.38 -6.29 -13.15
CA ALA A 77 5.81 -6.19 -13.40
C ALA A 77 6.46 -5.00 -12.66
N MET A 78 5.74 -3.88 -12.53
CA MET A 78 6.21 -2.74 -11.72
C MET A 78 6.34 -3.12 -10.24
N ILE A 79 5.37 -3.85 -9.71
CA ILE A 79 5.42 -4.33 -8.31
C ILE A 79 6.55 -5.35 -8.14
N ASP A 80 6.66 -6.35 -9.03
CA ASP A 80 7.75 -7.33 -8.98
C ASP A 80 9.12 -6.66 -9.04
N ALA A 81 9.28 -5.62 -9.88
CA ALA A 81 10.52 -4.85 -9.96
C ALA A 81 10.81 -4.09 -8.67
N GLY A 82 9.79 -3.47 -8.06
CA GLY A 82 9.92 -2.82 -6.75
C GLY A 82 10.31 -3.79 -5.64
N LEU A 83 9.70 -4.98 -5.62
CA LEU A 83 10.02 -6.06 -4.66
C LEU A 83 11.41 -6.67 -4.86
N ALA A 84 12.02 -6.51 -6.04
CA ALA A 84 13.39 -6.95 -6.31
C ALA A 84 14.46 -5.97 -5.82
N VAL A 85 14.07 -4.73 -5.48
CA VAL A 85 14.97 -3.72 -4.92
C VAL A 85 15.18 -4.04 -3.43
N PRO A 86 16.43 -4.18 -2.95
CA PRO A 86 16.70 -4.35 -1.52
C PRO A 86 16.11 -3.20 -0.70
N HIS A 87 15.56 -3.51 0.48
CA HIS A 87 14.86 -2.54 1.30
C HIS A 87 15.74 -1.32 1.64
N GLU A 88 17.03 -1.52 1.88
CA GLU A 88 18.00 -0.46 2.20
C GLU A 88 18.18 0.51 1.04
N VAL A 89 18.12 0.00 -0.20
CA VAL A 89 18.18 0.81 -1.41
C VAL A 89 16.87 1.58 -1.56
N TRP A 90 15.74 0.96 -1.23
CA TRP A 90 14.44 1.61 -1.31
C TRP A 90 14.31 2.75 -0.30
N ALA A 91 14.73 2.53 0.95
CA ALA A 91 14.74 3.57 1.99
C ALA A 91 15.55 4.80 1.54
N GLY A 92 16.76 4.57 1.00
CA GLY A 92 17.59 5.66 0.47
C GLY A 92 16.97 6.38 -0.73
N LEU A 93 16.29 5.66 -1.62
CA LEU A 93 15.58 6.25 -2.76
C LEU A 93 14.36 7.08 -2.32
N VAL A 94 13.63 6.66 -1.28
CA VAL A 94 12.50 7.42 -0.70
C VAL A 94 12.99 8.69 -0.02
N GLU A 95 14.12 8.65 0.70
CA GLU A 95 14.74 9.86 1.26
C GLU A 95 15.19 10.82 0.16
N GLN A 96 15.78 10.30 -0.93
CA GLN A 96 16.28 11.10 -2.05
C GLN A 96 15.14 11.65 -2.92
N TYR A 97 14.06 10.88 -3.08
CA TYR A 97 12.91 11.18 -3.92
C TYR A 97 11.62 10.87 -3.15
N PRO A 98 11.23 11.73 -2.20
CA PRO A 98 10.03 11.50 -1.42
C PRO A 98 8.79 11.43 -2.33
N PRO A 99 7.87 10.48 -2.10
CA PRO A 99 6.68 10.33 -2.92
C PRO A 99 5.89 11.66 -2.96
N TYR A 100 5.53 12.07 -4.17
CA TYR A 100 4.95 13.38 -4.41
C TYR A 100 3.44 13.41 -4.07
N PRO A 101 2.93 14.52 -3.49
CA PRO A 101 3.64 15.71 -3.05
C PRO A 101 3.95 15.71 -1.54
N SER A 102 5.14 16.18 -1.14
CA SER A 102 5.47 16.54 0.26
C SER A 102 4.80 17.85 0.72
N ALA A 103 4.24 18.62 -0.20
CA ALA A 103 3.26 19.67 0.00
C ALA A 103 2.62 19.89 -1.37
N VAL A 104 1.30 19.90 -1.47
CA VAL A 104 0.63 20.45 -2.66
C VAL A 104 1.11 21.91 -2.72
N PRO A 105 1.86 22.35 -3.75
CA PRO A 105 1.93 23.79 -4.00
C PRO A 105 0.48 24.22 -4.10
N ASP A 106 0.09 25.29 -3.42
CA ASP A 106 -1.26 25.87 -3.50
C ASP A 106 -1.50 26.31 -4.96
N LEU A 107 -1.75 25.32 -5.81
CA LEU A 107 -2.16 25.45 -7.17
C LEU A 107 -3.60 25.84 -7.00
N GLU A 108 -3.84 27.15 -6.89
CA GLU A 108 -5.11 27.72 -7.28
C GLU A 108 -5.46 27.07 -8.61
N LEU A 109 -6.30 26.03 -8.58
CA LEU A 109 -6.88 25.40 -9.75
C LEU A 109 -7.86 26.41 -10.32
N ARG A 110 -7.32 27.50 -10.88
CA ARG A 110 -8.09 28.45 -11.67
C ARG A 110 -8.67 27.62 -12.80
N PRO A 111 -10.00 27.63 -13.00
CA PRO A 111 -10.62 26.89 -14.06
C PRO A 111 -9.92 27.24 -15.36
N ARG A 112 -9.24 26.26 -15.99
CA ARG A 112 -8.77 26.42 -17.36
C ARG A 112 -10.00 26.76 -18.19
N ARG A 113 -10.05 28.00 -18.69
CA ARG A 113 -11.11 28.46 -19.57
C ARG A 113 -11.32 27.40 -20.66
N SER A 114 -12.56 26.96 -20.76
CA SER A 114 -13.10 26.02 -21.73
C SER A 114 -12.46 26.17 -23.10
N TRP A 115 -11.92 25.07 -23.64
CA TRP A 115 -11.69 24.96 -25.08
C TRP A 115 -13.05 24.86 -25.78
N ARG A 116 -13.62 26.01 -26.11
CA ARG A 116 -14.54 26.20 -27.23
C ARG A 116 -13.91 27.23 -28.15
N ALA A 117 -13.34 26.76 -29.24
CA ALA A 117 -13.16 27.50 -30.49
C ALA A 117 -13.30 26.47 -31.62
#